data_AF-A0A388T5M2-F1
#
_entry.id   AF-A0A388T5M2-F1
#
_cell.length_a   1.000
_cell.length_b   1.000
_cell.length_c   1.000
_cell.angle_alpha   90.00
_cell.angle_beta   90.00
_cell.angle_gamma   90.00
#
_symmetry.space_group_name_H-M   'P 1'
#
loop_
_entity.id
_entity.type
_entity.pdbx_description
1 polymer ?
#
loop_
_entity_poly.entity_id
_entity_poly.type
_entity_poly.pdbx_seq_one_letter_code
_entity_poly.pdbx_strand_id
1 'polypeptide(L)'
;MSCGPVAGFLAIMAFSANYDWSLNEMLPAYCGMLLGFALGVVGQWKAMREFMAWREANPGKPDDEGPGVPWMLQIAFTLPIFLGGAIWYMNNY
;
A
#
# COMPACT_ATOMS: atom_id res chain seq x y z
N MET A 1 -0.45 -17.79 -0.59
CA MET A 1 -1.38 -17.38 0.48
C MET A 1 -1.28 -15.87 0.65
N SER A 2 -2.40 -15.16 0.69
CA SER A 2 -2.44 -13.70 0.92
C SER A 2 -2.45 -13.43 2.43
N CYS A 3 -1.26 -13.37 3.05
CA CYS A 3 -1.14 -13.12 4.49
C CYS A 3 -1.13 -11.63 4.86
N GLY A 4 -1.08 -10.72 3.88
CA GLY A 4 -0.99 -9.27 4.12
C GLY A 4 -2.14 -8.69 4.96
N PRO A 5 -3.42 -8.96 4.62
CA PRO A 5 -4.56 -8.48 5.39
C PRO A 5 -4.59 -9.02 6.83
N VAL A 6 -4.13 -10.27 6.99
CA VAL A 6 -4.07 -10.97 8.28
C VAL A 6 -2.92 -10.42 9.13
N ALA A 7 -1.75 -10.17 8.54
CA ALA A 7 -0.61 -9.55 9.21
C ALA A 7 -0.92 -8.11 9.65
N GLY A 8 -1.61 -7.33 8.82
CA GLY A 8 -2.08 -5.99 9.19
C GLY A 8 -3.07 -6.01 10.35
N PHE A 9 -4.00 -6.97 10.35
CA PHE A 9 -4.95 -7.14 11.46
C PHE A 9 -4.26 -7.54 12.77
N LEU A 10 -3.29 -8.47 12.69
CA LEU A 10 -2.51 -8.89 13.86
C LEU A 10 -1.68 -7.74 14.44
N ALA A 11 -1.09 -6.90 13.59
CA ALA A 11 -0.34 -5.73 14.04
C ALA A 11 -1.23 -4.73 14.78
N ILE A 12 -2.45 -4.47 14.28
CA ILE A 12 -3.40 -3.57 14.91
C ILE A 12 -3.96 -4.16 16.21
N MET A 13 -4.27 -5.46 16.25
CA MET A 13 -4.67 -6.13 17.49
C MET A 13 -3.55 -6.08 18.54
N ALA A 14 -2.31 -6.35 18.14
CA ALA A 14 -1.17 -6.26 19.05
C ALA A 14 -0.98 -4.83 19.58
N PHE A 15 -1.17 -3.82 18.74
CA PHE A 15 -1.10 -2.42 19.15
C PHE A 15 -2.24 -2.05 20.12
N SER A 16 -3.48 -2.37 19.77
CA SER A 16 -4.67 -2.17 20.62
C SER A 16 -4.50 -2.84 22.00
N ALA A 17 -3.96 -4.07 22.03
CA ALA A 17 -3.72 -4.80 23.27
C ALA A 17 -2.59 -4.21 24.15
N ASN A 18 -1.60 -3.54 23.56
CA ASN A 18 -0.49 -2.93 24.31
C ASN A 18 -0.81 -1.50 24.80
N TYR A 19 -1.70 -0.79 24.10
CA TYR A 19 -2.01 0.62 24.39
C TYR A 19 -3.43 0.83 24.92
N ASP A 20 -4.14 -0.24 25.28
CA ASP A 20 -5.52 -0.26 25.82
C ASP A 20 -6.52 0.54 24.98
N TRP A 21 -6.26 0.59 23.67
CA TRP A 21 -7.03 1.38 22.72
C TRP A 21 -8.13 0.52 22.11
N SER A 22 -9.35 1.05 21.99
CA SER A 22 -10.48 0.31 21.44
C SER A 22 -10.22 -0.14 20.00
N LEU A 23 -10.45 -1.43 19.72
CA LEU A 23 -10.35 -2.01 18.39
C LEU A 23 -11.31 -1.33 17.38
N ASN A 24 -12.45 -0.82 17.86
CA ASN A 24 -13.39 -0.08 17.02
C ASN A 24 -12.86 1.30 16.63
N GLU A 25 -12.07 1.94 17.49
CA GLU A 25 -11.43 3.23 17.20
C GLU A 25 -10.31 3.07 16.18
N MET A 26 -9.68 1.89 16.12
CA MET A 26 -8.64 1.55 15.13
C MET A 26 -9.18 1.03 13.79
N LEU A 27 -10.49 0.81 13.68
CA LEU A 27 -11.12 0.29 12.47
C LEU A 27 -10.85 1.16 11.23
N PRO A 28 -10.88 2.51 11.30
CA PRO A 28 -10.53 3.36 10.17
C PRO A 28 -9.08 3.17 9.71
N ALA A 29 -8.12 3.00 10.63
CA ALA A 29 -6.72 2.73 10.28
C ALA A 29 -6.55 1.37 9.60
N TYR A 30 -7.28 0.34 10.05
CA TYR A 30 -7.28 -0.96 9.39
C TYR A 30 -7.85 -0.88 7.96
N CYS A 31 -8.99 -0.21 7.79
CA CYS A 31 -9.59 0.02 6.48
C CYS A 31 -8.69 0.84 5.55
N GLY A 32 -8.05 1.90 6.07
CA GLY A 32 -7.07 2.70 5.35
C GLY A 32 -5.87 1.89 4.89
N MET A 33 -5.35 1.01 5.76
CA MET A 33 -4.27 0.09 5.40
C MET A 33 -4.68 -0.86 4.26
N LEU A 34 -5.86 -1.48 4.34
CA LEU A 34 -6.36 -2.39 3.30
C LEU A 34 -6.56 -1.68 1.96
N LEU A 35 -7.14 -0.47 1.97
CA LEU A 35 -7.34 0.34 0.77
C LEU A 35 -6.00 0.79 0.17
N GLY A 36 -5.05 1.21 1.00
CA GLY A 36 -3.70 1.57 0.57
C GLY A 36 -2.98 0.41 -0.10
N PHE A 37 -3.05 -0.80 0.48
CA PHE A 37 -2.50 -2.00 -0.14
C PHE A 37 -3.19 -2.35 -1.47
N ALA A 38 -4.53 -2.35 -1.51
CA ALA A 38 -5.27 -2.68 -2.72
C ALA A 38 -4.94 -1.72 -3.87
N LEU A 39 -4.94 -0.42 -3.60
CA LEU A 39 -4.62 0.61 -4.61
C LEU A 39 -3.15 0.58 -5.01
N GLY A 40 -2.24 0.37 -4.06
CA GLY A 40 -0.81 0.22 -4.33
C GLY A 40 -0.52 -0.97 -5.26
N VAL A 41 -1.15 -2.13 -5.00
CA VAL A 41 -0.99 -3.33 -5.85
C VAL A 41 -1.58 -3.11 -7.25
N VAL A 42 -2.77 -2.50 -7.36
CA VAL A 42 -3.39 -2.20 -8.67
C VAL A 42 -2.53 -1.22 -9.47
N GLY A 43 -2.03 -0.16 -8.84
CA GLY A 43 -1.10 0.79 -9.46
C GLY A 43 0.18 0.11 -9.94
N GLN A 44 0.80 -0.71 -9.08
CA GLN A 44 2.00 -1.44 -9.41
C GLN A 44 1.79 -2.43 -10.57
N TRP A 45 0.66 -3.13 -10.60
CA TRP A 45 0.31 -4.03 -11.71
C TRP A 45 0.14 -3.30 -13.04
N LYS A 46 -0.48 -2.12 -13.02
CA LYS A 46 -0.62 -1.30 -14.23
C LYS A 46 0.75 -0.83 -14.73
N ALA A 47 1.59 -0.31 -13.83
CA ALA A 47 2.94 0.14 -14.16
C ALA A 47 3.82 -1.02 -14.67
N MET A 48 3.73 -2.21 -14.07
CA MET A 48 4.44 -3.39 -14.56
C MET A 48 3.99 -3.83 -15.96
N ARG A 49 2.70 -3.76 -16.29
CA ARG A 49 2.23 -4.09 -17.65
C ARG A 49 2.78 -3.11 -18.69
N GLU A 50 2.75 -1.81 -18.38
CA GLU A 50 3.29 -0.78 -19.27
C GLU A 50 4.80 -0.97 -19.47
N PHE A 51 5.53 -1.27 -18.40
CA PHE A 51 6.97 -1.55 -18.46
C PHE A 51 7.29 -2.82 -19.27
N MET A 52 6.57 -3.91 -19.06
CA MET A 52 6.79 -5.17 -19.78
C MET A 52 6.52 -5.04 -21.28
N ALA A 53 5.47 -4.31 -21.66
CA ALA A 53 5.17 -4.01 -23.06
C ALA A 53 6.27 -3.13 -23.70
N TRP A 54 6.79 -2.14 -22.96
CA TRP A 54 7.92 -1.33 -23.43
C TRP A 54 9.20 -2.15 -23.59
N ARG A 55 9.48 -3.06 -22.66
CA ARG A 55 10.67 -3.93 -22.68
C ARG A 55 10.64 -4.89 -23.87
N GLU A 56 9.48 -5.44 -24.19
CA GLU A 56 9.28 -6.27 -25.38
C GLU A 56 9.57 -5.49 -26.68
N ALA A 57 9.15 -4.21 -26.73
CA ALA A 57 9.41 -3.33 -27.87
C ALA A 57 10.85 -2.76 -27.92
N ASN A 58 11.59 -2.79 -26.80
CA ASN A 58 12.93 -2.20 -26.68
C ASN A 58 13.93 -3.22 -26.09
N PRO A 59 14.21 -4.33 -26.77
CA PRO A 59 15.14 -5.33 -26.26
C PRO A 59 16.56 -4.75 -26.11
N GLY A 60 17.14 -4.89 -24.91
CA GLY A 60 18.52 -4.48 -24.61
C GLY A 60 18.70 -3.03 -24.16
N LYS A 61 17.62 -2.22 -24.09
CA LYS A 61 17.70 -0.90 -23.45
C LYS A 61 17.73 -1.01 -21.92
N PRO A 62 18.39 -0.07 -21.23
CA PRO A 62 18.39 0.00 -19.77
C PRO A 62 16.98 0.10 -19.19
N ASP A 63 16.72 -0.62 -18.09
CA ASP A 63 15.39 -0.71 -17.45
C ASP A 63 14.93 0.64 -16.84
N ASP A 64 15.85 1.59 -16.62
CA ASP A 64 15.60 2.95 -16.12
C ASP A 64 15.10 3.93 -17.21
N GLU A 65 15.19 3.56 -18.48
CA GLU A 65 14.63 4.33 -19.60
C GLU A 65 13.15 3.99 -19.88
N GLY A 66 12.61 2.97 -19.20
CA GLY A 66 11.24 2.51 -19.37
C GLY A 66 10.19 3.43 -18.73
N PRO A 67 8.97 3.52 -19.30
CA PRO A 67 7.85 4.21 -18.66
C PRO A 67 7.43 3.49 -17.38
N GLY A 68 6.96 4.25 -16.39
CA GLY A 68 6.49 3.69 -15.12
C GLY A 68 7.56 3.48 -14.05
N VAL A 69 8.76 4.03 -14.23
CA VAL A 69 9.81 4.07 -13.19
C VAL A 69 9.63 5.33 -12.31
N PRO A 70 9.62 5.21 -10.97
CA PRO A 70 9.75 4.00 -10.16
C PRO A 70 8.36 3.48 -9.74
N TRP A 71 7.98 2.30 -10.24
CA TRP A 71 6.80 1.55 -9.78
C TRP A 71 6.88 1.20 -8.28
N MET A 72 8.09 1.10 -7.72
CA MET A 72 8.31 0.97 -6.27
C MET A 72 7.79 2.20 -5.50
N LEU A 73 7.81 3.38 -6.13
CA LEU A 73 7.39 4.62 -5.50
C LEU A 73 5.88 4.65 -5.24
N GLN A 74 5.08 4.02 -6.11
CA GLN A 74 3.62 4.03 -5.98
C GLN A 74 3.15 3.32 -4.72
N ILE A 75 3.71 2.16 -4.38
CA ILE A 75 3.41 1.45 -3.12
C ILE A 75 4.01 2.21 -1.92
N ALA A 76 5.22 2.76 -2.08
CA ALA A 76 5.87 3.50 -1.02
C ALA A 76 5.07 4.73 -0.57
N PHE A 77 4.30 5.37 -1.45
CA PHE A 77 3.48 6.54 -1.12
C PHE A 77 2.00 6.26 -0.87
N THR A 78 1.38 5.27 -1.53
CA THR A 78 -0.03 4.96 -1.28
C THR A 78 -0.29 4.51 0.15
N LEU A 79 0.58 3.67 0.71
CA LEU A 79 0.37 3.14 2.05
C LEU A 79 0.45 4.22 3.15
N PRO A 80 1.47 5.10 3.17
CA PRO A 80 1.51 6.22 4.10
C PRO A 80 0.39 7.26 3.90
N ILE A 81 -0.08 7.50 2.68
CA ILE A 81 -1.18 8.45 2.43
C ILE A 81 -2.48 7.94 3.05
N PHE A 82 -2.85 6.69 2.79
CA PHE A 82 -4.09 6.13 3.32
C PHE A 82 -4.02 5.84 4.81
N LEU A 83 -2.89 5.33 5.30
CA LEU A 83 -2.69 5.09 6.73
C LEU A 83 -2.58 6.41 7.50
N GLY A 84 -1.84 7.39 6.98
CA GLY A 84 -1.71 8.72 7.57
C GLY A 84 -3.02 9.49 7.57
N GLY A 85 -3.81 9.40 6.50
CA GLY A 85 -5.15 9.98 6.44
C GLY A 85 -6.10 9.35 7.46
N ALA A 86 -6.04 8.02 7.64
CA ALA A 86 -6.84 7.33 8.63
C ALA A 86 -6.44 7.67 10.08
N ILE A 87 -5.14 7.77 10.36
CA ILE A 87 -4.63 8.20 11.68
C ILE A 87 -5.01 9.66 11.96
N TRP A 88 -4.91 10.54 10.95
CA TRP A 88 -5.36 11.93 11.09
C TRP A 88 -6.85 12.02 11.40
N TYR A 89 -7.67 11.21 10.73
CA TYR A 89 -9.11 11.15 10.98
C TYR A 89 -9.41 10.72 12.43
N MET A 90 -8.78 9.64 12.90
CA MET A 90 -8.94 9.14 14.27
C MET A 90 -8.49 10.13 15.36
N ASN A 91 -7.53 11.01 15.05
CA ASN A 91 -7.03 12.00 16.02
C ASN A 91 -7.88 13.29 16.06
N ASN A 92 -8.71 13.56 15.05
CA ASN A 92 -9.50 14.80 14.97
C ASN A 92 -11.00 14.59 15.20
N TYR A 93 -11.50 13.36 15.07
CA TYR A 93 -12.91 13.00 15.17
C TYR A 93 -13.08 11.72 16.00
#